data_AF-A0A7K0G358-F1
#
_entry.id   AF-A0A7K0G358-F1
#
_cell.length_a   1.000
_cell.length_b   1.000
_cell.length_c   1.000
_cell.angle_alpha   90.00
_cell.angle_beta   90.00
_cell.angle_gamma   90.00
#
_symmetry.space_group_name_H-M   'P 1'
#
loop_
_entity.id
_entity.type
_entity.pdbx_description
1 polymer ?
#
loop_
_entity_poly.entity_id
_entity_poly.type
_entity_poly.pdbx_seq_one_letter_code
_entity_poly.pdbx_strand_id
1 'polypeptide(L)'
;MQITSKTEDFVTTKRYDGKPFTQKGHISKTHMRDLTVQLLTPYQIGCDLEQVTIKEDDHWLALLGQERYNLATYVSRSCKEELSVSATRIWGIAESLKKADLHLMETILFNQQKSSQLHYYKCGNHTVLSLSFIAKEANVESVFTTVLVNEFNPVDHEEV
;
A
#
# COMPACT_ATOMS: atom_id res chain seq x y z
N MET A 1 -30.90 5.32 8.82
CA MET A 1 -29.64 6.02 9.15
C MET A 1 -28.92 6.30 7.83
N GLN A 2 -29.17 7.47 7.23
CA GLN A 2 -28.47 7.91 6.03
C GLN A 2 -27.10 8.44 6.45
N ILE A 3 -26.04 7.73 6.10
CA ILE A 3 -24.69 8.29 6.14
C ILE A 3 -24.58 9.17 4.89
N THR A 4 -24.90 10.45 5.02
CA THR A 4 -24.55 11.45 4.03
C THR A 4 -23.05 11.75 4.19
N SER A 5 -22.18 10.87 3.67
CA SER A 5 -20.81 11.26 3.42
C SER A 5 -20.83 12.23 2.24
N LYS A 6 -20.75 13.54 2.52
CA LYS A 6 -20.21 14.46 1.52
C LYS A 6 -18.78 13.99 1.26
N THR A 7 -18.60 13.21 0.20
CA THR A 7 -17.29 12.94 -0.39
C THR A 7 -16.82 14.28 -0.94
N GLU A 8 -16.19 15.09 -0.10
CA GLU A 8 -15.33 16.15 -0.61
C GLU A 8 -14.14 15.43 -1.22
N ASP A 9 -14.20 15.17 -2.53
CA ASP A 9 -13.00 14.93 -3.30
C ASP A 9 -12.06 16.10 -3.02
N PHE A 10 -10.91 15.82 -2.39
CA PHE A 10 -9.94 16.87 -2.14
C PHE A 10 -9.54 17.44 -3.48
N VAL A 11 -9.83 18.73 -3.68
CA VAL A 11 -9.38 19.44 -4.88
C VAL A 11 -7.86 19.38 -4.87
N THR A 12 -7.32 18.70 -5.87
CA THR A 12 -5.88 18.48 -6.06
C THR A 12 -5.47 19.07 -7.40
N THR A 13 -4.24 19.58 -7.45
CA THR A 13 -3.62 19.90 -8.73
C THR A 13 -2.80 18.71 -9.21
N LYS A 14 -2.69 18.56 -10.53
CA LYS A 14 -1.93 17.49 -11.16
C LYS A 14 -0.46 17.91 -11.24
N ARG A 15 0.45 17.12 -10.67
CA ARG A 15 1.90 17.27 -10.88
C ARG A 15 2.34 16.67 -12.22
N TYR A 16 3.52 17.06 -12.70
CA TYR A 16 4.07 16.53 -13.95
C TYR A 16 4.35 15.01 -13.89
N ASP A 17 4.66 14.49 -12.71
CA ASP A 17 4.87 13.05 -12.43
C ASP A 17 3.56 12.28 -12.20
N GLY A 18 2.41 12.95 -12.37
CA GLY A 18 1.08 12.36 -12.18
C GLY A 18 0.61 12.26 -10.73
N LYS A 19 1.45 12.62 -9.73
CA LYS A 19 1.03 12.61 -8.33
C LYS A 19 0.07 13.77 -8.03
N PRO A 20 -0.92 13.60 -7.13
CA PRO A 20 -1.74 14.70 -6.67
C PRO A 20 -0.93 15.68 -5.81
N PHE A 21 -1.27 16.97 -5.89
CA PHE A 21 -0.74 18.01 -5.00
C PHE A 21 -1.87 18.75 -4.30
N THR A 22 -1.65 19.10 -3.04
CA THR A 22 -2.53 19.97 -2.24
C THR A 22 -1.68 20.76 -1.25
N GLN A 23 -2.12 21.96 -0.89
CA GLN A 23 -1.47 22.77 0.16
C GLN A 23 -1.86 22.33 1.57
N LYS A 24 -2.82 21.41 1.71
CA LYS A 24 -3.39 20.98 3.00
C LYS A 24 -2.59 19.88 3.70
N GLY A 25 -1.54 19.34 3.08
CA GLY A 25 -0.74 18.24 3.61
C GLY A 25 -0.24 17.29 2.52
N HIS A 26 0.17 16.09 2.92
CA HIS A 26 0.59 15.04 2.00
C HIS A 26 -0.60 14.18 1.58
N ILE A 27 -0.74 13.98 0.28
CA ILE A 27 -1.84 13.24 -0.30
C ILE A 27 -1.35 12.10 -1.16
N SER A 28 -1.96 10.92 -0.98
CA SER A 28 -1.83 9.79 -1.90
C SER A 28 -3.20 9.36 -2.39
N LYS A 29 -3.29 9.07 -3.69
CA LYS A 29 -4.52 8.66 -4.36
C LYS A 29 -4.29 7.36 -5.11
N THR A 30 -5.26 6.46 -5.01
CA THR A 30 -5.30 5.21 -5.77
C THR A 30 -6.71 4.93 -6.28
N HIS A 31 -6.80 4.20 -7.37
CA HIS A 31 -8.05 3.87 -8.04
C HIS A 31 -8.04 2.41 -8.47
N MET A 32 -9.17 1.72 -8.30
CA MET A 32 -9.38 0.36 -8.76
C MET A 32 -10.84 0.24 -9.21
N ARG A 33 -11.07 0.14 -10.53
CA ARG A 33 -12.42 0.21 -11.13
C ARG A 33 -13.14 1.48 -10.65
N ASP A 34 -14.33 1.33 -10.07
CA ASP A 34 -15.17 2.42 -9.57
C ASP A 34 -14.81 2.85 -8.13
N LEU A 35 -13.78 2.24 -7.52
CA LEU A 35 -13.32 2.60 -6.18
C LEU A 35 -12.14 3.56 -6.26
N THR A 36 -12.26 4.69 -5.57
CA THR A 36 -11.17 5.65 -5.36
C THR A 36 -10.89 5.78 -3.87
N VAL A 37 -9.62 5.68 -3.49
CA VAL A 37 -9.15 5.97 -2.14
C VAL A 37 -8.19 7.14 -2.19
N GLN A 38 -8.43 8.11 -1.31
CA GLN A 38 -7.55 9.26 -1.10
C GLN A 38 -7.20 9.33 0.39
N LEU A 39 -5.91 9.37 0.70
CA LEU A 39 -5.40 9.60 2.04
C LEU A 39 -4.76 10.97 2.10
N LEU A 40 -5.20 11.81 3.03
CA LEU A 40 -4.59 13.09 3.37
C LEU A 40 -4.05 13.01 4.79
N THR A 41 -2.77 13.29 4.98
CA THR A 41 -2.15 13.27 6.31
C THR A 41 -1.13 14.40 6.46
N PRO A 42 -0.79 14.81 7.70
CA PRO A 42 0.29 15.77 7.93
C PRO A 42 1.68 15.17 7.66
N TYR A 43 1.81 13.85 7.52
CA TYR A 43 3.06 13.15 7.24
C TYR A 43 3.08 12.60 5.80
N GLN A 44 4.26 12.40 5.24
CA GLN A 44 4.44 11.79 3.94
C GLN A 44 3.79 10.39 3.90
N ILE A 45 3.02 10.14 2.83
CA ILE A 45 2.13 8.98 2.72
C ILE A 45 2.15 8.46 1.30
N GLY A 46 2.05 7.14 1.16
CA GLY A 46 1.80 6.47 -0.11
C GLY A 46 0.82 5.34 0.08
N CYS A 47 -0.10 5.18 -0.86
CA CYS A 47 -1.12 4.13 -0.81
C CYS A 47 -1.44 3.57 -2.18
N ASP A 48 -1.86 2.31 -2.18
CA ASP A 48 -2.18 1.58 -3.37
C ASP A 48 -3.37 0.64 -3.14
N LEU A 49 -4.17 0.42 -4.18
CA LEU A 49 -5.38 -0.40 -4.13
C LEU A 49 -5.43 -1.21 -5.41
N GLU A 50 -5.37 -2.52 -5.28
CA GLU A 50 -5.22 -3.42 -6.43
C GLU A 50 -6.22 -4.56 -6.36
N GLN A 51 -6.73 -4.94 -7.52
CA GLN A 51 -7.55 -6.13 -7.65
C GLN A 51 -6.65 -7.36 -7.62
N VAL A 52 -7.00 -8.35 -6.79
CA VAL A 52 -6.40 -9.68 -6.87
C VAL A 52 -6.85 -10.34 -8.17
N THR A 53 -5.89 -10.69 -9.01
CA THR A 53 -6.13 -11.45 -10.23
C THR A 53 -5.35 -12.75 -10.17
N ILE A 54 -5.99 -13.84 -10.57
CA ILE A 54 -5.28 -15.10 -10.79
C ILE A 54 -4.46 -14.90 -12.06
N LYS A 55 -3.14 -15.02 -11.92
CA LYS A 55 -2.19 -14.97 -13.02
C LYS A 55 -1.26 -16.15 -12.88
N GLU A 56 -0.74 -16.62 -14.01
CA GLU A 56 0.32 -17.62 -14.03
C GLU A 56 1.57 -17.13 -13.29
N ASP A 57 2.31 -18.05 -12.67
CA ASP A 57 3.50 -17.76 -11.87
C ASP A 57 4.54 -16.92 -12.64
N ASP A 58 4.75 -17.22 -13.92
CA ASP A 58 5.68 -16.49 -14.79
C ASP A 58 5.30 -15.01 -14.94
N HIS A 59 4.01 -14.68 -14.89
CA HIS A 59 3.55 -13.30 -14.96
C HIS A 59 3.89 -12.54 -13.67
N TRP A 60 3.69 -13.17 -12.51
CA TRP A 60 4.04 -12.56 -11.23
C TRP A 60 5.55 -12.40 -11.10
N LEU A 61 6.33 -13.37 -11.55
CA LEU A 61 7.78 -13.28 -11.56
C LEU A 61 8.26 -12.12 -12.45
N ALA A 62 7.70 -11.96 -13.65
CA ALA A 62 8.03 -10.85 -14.53
C ALA A 62 7.67 -9.48 -13.93
N LEU A 63 6.52 -9.38 -13.25
CA LEU A 63 6.03 -8.13 -12.66
C LEU A 63 6.79 -7.73 -11.40
N LEU A 64 7.08 -8.70 -10.53
CA LEU A 64 7.71 -8.46 -9.23
C LEU A 64 9.24 -8.49 -9.31
N GLY A 65 9.81 -9.22 -10.26
CA GLY A 65 11.19 -9.66 -10.22
C GLY A 65 11.42 -10.74 -9.16
N GLN A 66 12.60 -11.36 -9.19
CA GLN A 66 12.89 -12.57 -8.42
C GLN A 66 12.75 -12.40 -6.91
N GLU A 67 13.32 -11.32 -6.34
CA GLU A 67 13.36 -11.14 -4.88
C GLU A 67 11.95 -10.94 -4.30
N ARG A 68 11.16 -10.09 -4.93
CA ARG A 68 9.78 -9.80 -4.51
C ARG A 68 8.85 -11.00 -4.76
N TYR A 69 9.07 -11.76 -5.83
CA TYR A 69 8.36 -13.00 -6.08
C TYR A 69 8.66 -14.07 -5.00
N ASN A 70 9.93 -14.19 -4.60
CA ASN A 70 10.32 -15.09 -3.50
C ASN A 70 9.65 -14.70 -2.19
N LEU A 71 9.57 -13.39 -1.89
CA LEU A 71 8.86 -12.90 -0.72
C LEU A 71 7.35 -13.22 -0.79
N ALA A 72 6.70 -13.00 -1.94
CA ALA A 72 5.30 -13.36 -2.13
C ALA A 72 5.07 -14.87 -1.91
N THR A 73 5.95 -15.71 -2.46
CA THR A 73 5.91 -17.17 -2.27
C THR A 73 6.07 -17.56 -0.81
N TYR A 74 7.01 -16.92 -0.10
CA TYR A 74 7.21 -17.12 1.33
C TYR A 74 5.96 -16.77 2.13
N VAL A 75 5.38 -15.58 1.91
CA VAL A 75 4.17 -15.13 2.61
C VAL A 75 3.00 -16.08 2.33
N SER A 76 2.78 -16.48 1.08
CA SER A 76 1.71 -17.41 0.71
C SER A 76 1.78 -18.71 1.53
N ARG A 77 2.97 -19.31 1.59
CA ARG A 77 3.20 -20.56 2.35
C ARG A 77 3.10 -20.36 3.85
N SER A 78 3.71 -19.30 4.38
CA SER A 78 3.77 -19.04 5.82
C SER A 78 2.43 -18.60 6.41
N CYS A 79 1.66 -17.82 5.66
CA CYS A 79 0.37 -17.26 6.09
C CYS A 79 -0.84 -18.07 5.60
N LYS A 80 -0.61 -19.13 4.81
CA LYS A 80 -1.65 -19.95 4.18
C LYS A 80 -2.66 -19.12 3.37
N GLU A 81 -2.14 -18.18 2.58
CA GLU A 81 -2.94 -17.37 1.65
C GLU A 81 -2.55 -17.71 0.20
N GLU A 82 -3.49 -17.50 -0.73
CA GLU A 82 -3.25 -17.74 -2.16
C GLU A 82 -2.09 -16.88 -2.67
N LEU A 83 -1.27 -17.45 -3.56
CA LEU A 83 -0.11 -16.75 -4.11
C LEU A 83 -0.50 -15.45 -4.82
N SER A 84 -1.65 -15.42 -5.50
CA SER A 84 -2.18 -14.22 -6.14
C SER A 84 -2.42 -13.09 -5.13
N VAL A 85 -2.93 -13.40 -3.93
CA VAL A 85 -3.12 -12.43 -2.86
C VAL A 85 -1.77 -11.93 -2.37
N SER A 86 -0.85 -12.82 -2.00
CA SER A 86 0.50 -12.44 -1.54
C SER A 86 1.24 -11.59 -2.58
N ALA A 87 1.22 -12.00 -3.85
CA ALA A 87 1.87 -11.28 -4.93
C ALA A 87 1.26 -9.88 -5.12
N THR A 88 -0.07 -9.76 -5.04
CA THR A 88 -0.76 -8.47 -5.07
C THR A 88 -0.38 -7.59 -3.87
N ARG A 89 -0.19 -8.16 -2.66
CA ARG A 89 0.33 -7.41 -1.51
C ARG A 89 1.73 -6.85 -1.77
N ILE A 90 2.66 -7.67 -2.27
CA ILE A 90 4.03 -7.22 -2.52
C ILE A 90 4.09 -6.17 -3.63
N TRP A 91 3.27 -6.32 -4.67
CA TRP A 91 3.09 -5.31 -5.71
C TRP A 91 2.57 -3.98 -5.12
N GLY A 92 1.47 -4.01 -4.37
CA GLY A 92 0.89 -2.81 -3.79
C GLY A 92 1.83 -2.11 -2.81
N ILE A 93 2.63 -2.87 -2.05
CA ILE A 93 3.67 -2.30 -1.19
C ILE A 93 4.68 -1.51 -2.03
N ALA A 94 5.16 -2.06 -3.14
CA ALA A 94 6.11 -1.37 -4.01
C ALA A 94 5.51 -0.10 -4.61
N GLU A 95 4.27 -0.13 -5.10
CA GLU A 95 3.60 1.07 -5.63
C GLU A 95 3.30 2.10 -4.52
N SER A 96 2.97 1.65 -3.30
CA SER A 96 2.80 2.53 -2.14
C SER A 96 4.11 3.24 -1.77
N LEU A 97 5.23 2.52 -1.72
CA LEU A 97 6.56 3.09 -1.44
C LEU A 97 6.95 4.14 -2.51
N LYS A 98 6.73 3.82 -3.78
CA LYS A 98 6.95 4.74 -4.90
C LYS A 98 6.08 5.99 -4.81
N LYS A 99 4.79 5.84 -4.46
CA LYS A 99 3.88 6.97 -4.25
C LYS A 99 4.30 7.84 -3.06
N ALA A 100 4.86 7.23 -2.03
CA ALA A 100 5.47 7.90 -0.90
C ALA A 100 6.86 8.50 -1.20
N ASP A 101 7.37 8.49 -2.43
CA ASP A 101 8.73 8.99 -2.77
C ASP A 101 9.86 8.28 -1.97
N LEU A 102 9.61 7.07 -1.48
CA LEU A 102 10.62 6.26 -0.81
C LEU A 102 11.43 5.47 -1.85
N HIS A 103 12.74 5.37 -1.62
CA HIS A 103 13.64 4.63 -2.50
C HIS A 103 13.31 3.14 -2.46
N LEU A 104 12.91 2.58 -3.61
CA LEU A 104 12.66 1.14 -3.80
C LEU A 104 13.92 0.26 -3.71
N MET A 105 15.08 0.84 -3.37
CA MET A 105 16.33 0.12 -3.16
C MET A 105 16.36 -0.59 -1.81
N GLU A 106 15.49 -0.22 -0.88
CA GLU A 106 15.37 -0.89 0.40
C GLU A 106 14.59 -2.21 0.28
N THR A 107 15.03 -3.24 0.99
CA THR A 107 14.39 -4.55 0.99
C THR A 107 13.05 -4.50 1.72
N ILE A 108 12.02 -5.04 1.07
CA ILE A 108 10.72 -5.29 1.70
C ILE A 108 10.85 -6.55 2.56
N LEU A 109 10.52 -6.44 3.84
CA LEU A 109 10.55 -7.53 4.81
C LEU A 109 9.14 -7.82 5.29
N PHE A 110 8.74 -9.09 5.31
CA PHE A 110 7.55 -9.51 6.04
C PHE A 110 7.81 -9.39 7.54
N ASN A 111 6.94 -8.69 8.26
CA ASN A 111 7.09 -8.46 9.70
C ASN A 111 6.12 -9.33 10.51
N GLN A 112 4.82 -9.21 10.24
CA GLN A 112 3.80 -9.91 11.02
C GLN A 112 2.48 -10.05 10.27
N GLN A 113 1.84 -11.21 10.43
CA GLN A 113 0.42 -11.40 10.16
C GLN A 113 -0.39 -11.07 11.43
N LYS A 114 -1.27 -10.06 11.37
CA LYS A 114 -2.17 -9.70 12.48
C LYS A 114 -3.47 -10.50 12.42
N SER A 115 -3.96 -10.76 11.20
CA SER A 115 -5.09 -11.64 10.89
C SER A 115 -4.88 -12.22 9.49
N SER A 116 -5.77 -13.10 9.02
CA SER A 116 -5.75 -13.58 7.64
C SER A 116 -5.80 -12.46 6.58
N GLN A 117 -6.32 -11.29 6.94
CA GLN A 117 -6.50 -10.16 6.03
C GLN A 117 -5.44 -9.07 6.20
N LEU A 118 -5.00 -8.83 7.44
CA LEU A 118 -4.15 -7.71 7.80
C LEU A 118 -2.72 -8.17 8.08
N HIS A 119 -1.80 -7.76 7.21
CA HIS A 119 -0.37 -8.04 7.30
C HIS A 119 0.42 -6.73 7.45
N TYR A 120 1.54 -6.81 8.15
CA TYR A 120 2.51 -5.74 8.31
C TYR A 120 3.84 -6.15 7.69
N TYR A 121 4.46 -5.18 7.02
CA TYR A 121 5.77 -5.29 6.39
C TYR A 121 6.66 -4.15 6.84
N LYS A 122 7.97 -4.29 6.61
CA LYS A 122 8.97 -3.25 6.81
C LYS A 122 9.67 -2.94 5.49
N CYS A 123 10.07 -1.70 5.31
CA CYS A 123 10.99 -1.24 4.28
C CYS A 123 11.86 -0.18 4.93
N GLY A 124 13.12 -0.51 5.21
CA GLY A 124 13.98 0.29 6.09
C GLY A 124 13.30 0.55 7.44
N ASN A 125 13.17 1.83 7.80
CA ASN A 125 12.54 2.27 9.05
C ASN A 125 11.02 2.39 8.95
N HIS A 126 10.44 2.17 7.77
CA HIS A 126 9.02 2.38 7.54
C HIS A 126 8.21 1.10 7.74
N THR A 127 7.02 1.26 8.30
CA THR A 127 6.04 0.18 8.41
C THR A 127 5.04 0.31 7.29
N VAL A 128 4.81 -0.77 6.57
CA VAL A 128 3.78 -0.85 5.53
C VAL A 128 2.65 -1.74 6.02
N LEU A 129 1.43 -1.23 5.95
CA LEU A 129 0.21 -1.99 6.21
C LEU A 129 -0.30 -2.56 4.89
N SER A 130 -0.78 -3.80 4.92
CA SER A 130 -1.46 -4.46 3.81
C SER A 130 -2.74 -5.13 4.29
N LEU A 131 -3.87 -4.78 3.69
CA LEU A 131 -5.19 -5.30 4.01
C LEU A 131 -5.82 -5.93 2.77
N SER A 132 -6.15 -7.22 2.83
CA SER A 132 -7.00 -7.86 1.82
C SER A 132 -8.46 -7.83 2.23
N PHE A 133 -9.36 -7.61 1.28
CA PHE A 133 -10.80 -7.56 1.51
C PHE A 133 -11.58 -7.82 0.22
N ILE A 134 -12.86 -8.15 0.36
CA ILE A 134 -13.78 -8.25 -0.78
C ILE A 134 -14.55 -6.93 -0.90
N ALA A 135 -14.37 -6.22 -2.01
CA ALA A 135 -15.19 -5.08 -2.37
C ALA A 135 -16.59 -5.60 -2.76
N LYS A 136 -17.52 -5.64 -1.79
CA LYS A 136 -18.81 -6.34 -1.90
C LYS A 136 -19.62 -6.00 -3.14
N GLU A 137 -19.73 -4.71 -3.49
CA GLU A 137 -20.52 -4.28 -4.66
C GLU A 137 -19.87 -4.68 -5.98
N ALA A 138 -18.54 -4.75 -6.04
CA ALA A 138 -17.80 -5.20 -7.22
C ALA A 138 -17.62 -6.73 -7.27
N ASN A 139 -17.83 -7.41 -6.13
CA ASN A 139 -17.46 -8.81 -5.89
C ASN A 139 -16.01 -9.13 -6.30
N VAL A 140 -15.09 -8.25 -5.89
CA VAL A 140 -13.66 -8.34 -6.23
C VAL A 140 -12.83 -8.46 -4.96
N GLU A 141 -12.03 -9.51 -4.86
CA GLU A 141 -10.96 -9.58 -3.86
C GLU A 141 -9.89 -8.54 -4.21
N SER A 142 -9.54 -7.73 -3.23
CA SER A 142 -8.71 -6.54 -3.39
C SER A 142 -7.69 -6.46 -2.27
N VAL A 143 -6.55 -5.84 -2.55
CA VAL A 143 -5.54 -5.53 -1.55
C VAL A 143 -5.34 -4.01 -1.50
N PHE A 144 -5.51 -3.44 -0.32
CA PHE A 144 -5.11 -2.09 -0.01
C PHE A 144 -3.78 -2.09 0.74
N THR A 145 -2.85 -1.23 0.34
CA THR A 145 -1.57 -1.05 1.02
C THR A 145 -1.33 0.41 1.30
N THR A 146 -0.63 0.69 2.39
CA THR A 146 -0.27 2.05 2.76
C THR A 146 1.01 2.09 3.59
N VAL A 147 1.83 3.10 3.34
CA VAL A 147 3.04 3.40 4.10
C VAL A 147 2.95 4.84 4.59
N LEU A 148 2.93 5.00 5.91
CA LEU A 148 3.09 6.29 6.55
C LEU A 148 4.58 6.48 6.84
N VAL A 149 5.17 7.48 6.20
CA VAL A 149 6.57 7.84 6.41
C VAL A 149 6.60 8.67 7.68
N ASN A 150 7.01 8.04 8.76
CA ASN A 150 7.36 8.77 9.97
C ASN A 150 8.68 9.48 9.67
N GLU A 151 8.66 10.82 9.59
CA GLU A 151 9.89 11.57 9.71
C GLU A 151 10.40 11.29 11.14
N PHE A 152 11.52 10.60 11.23
CA PHE A 152 12.26 10.55 12.48
C PHE A 152 12.59 12.01 12.80
N ASN A 153 12.06 12.55 13.90
CA ASN A 153 12.47 13.84 14.41
C ASN A 153 13.56 13.54 15.47
N PRO A 154 14.87 13.57 15.15
CA PRO A 154 15.92 13.30 16.13
C PRO A 154 16.14 14.49 17.08
N VAL A 155 15.07 15.10 17.57
CA VAL A 155 15.12 16.17 18.58
C VAL A 155 14.07 15.88 19.65
N ASP A 156 14.33 14.85 20.44
CA ASP A 156 13.99 14.84 21.86
C ASP A 156 15.28 14.43 22.61
N HIS A 157 16.32 15.25 22.44
CA HIS A 157 17.40 15.33 23.41
C HIS A 157 17.10 16.51 24.33
N GLU A 158 17.18 16.21 25.62
CA GLU A 158 17.19 17.12 26.77
C GLU A 158 15.84 17.72 27.19
N GLU A 159 15.24 17.09 28.21
CA GLU A 159 15.12 17.81 29.48
C GLU A 159 15.72 16.95 30.61
N VAL A 160 16.50 17.66 31.42
CA VAL A 160 17.32 17.24 32.56
C VAL A 160 16.49 16.81 33.76
#